data_AF-A0A1X0B798-F1
#
_entry.id   AF-A0A1X0B798-F1
#
_cell.length_a   1.000
_cell.length_b   1.000
_cell.length_c   1.000
_cell.angle_alpha   90.00
_cell.angle_beta   90.00
_cell.angle_gamma   90.00
#
_symmetry.space_group_name_H-M   'P 1'
#
loop_
_entity.id
_entity.type
_entity.pdbx_description
1 polymer ?
#
loop_
_entity_poly.entity_id
_entity_poly.type
_entity_poly.pdbx_seq_one_letter_code
_entity_poly.pdbx_strand_id
1 'polypeptide(L)'
;MGLPRQWLPAVPTQFADEAGLVEVDQAITAFDSPQAARALVTRTVDIWRRCGAGTLTLSYDGGRTLKSRLMAVPSVVDGIDITRDAPGSGTGFITHRAIVAVDNMVVDLRVSDTSEDGSKTLQLAKTIANRNAL
;
A
#
# COMPACT_ATOMS: atom_id res chain seq x y z
N MET A 1 -20.05 23.32 -1.21
CA MET A 1 -19.58 22.29 -2.14
C MET A 1 -19.11 21.12 -1.28
N GLY A 2 -20.00 20.14 -1.05
CA GLY A 2 -19.90 19.19 0.05
C GLY A 2 -19.07 17.95 -0.28
N LEU A 3 -18.27 17.51 0.69
CA LEU A 3 -17.61 16.21 0.67
C LEU A 3 -18.67 15.10 0.59
N PRO A 4 -18.56 14.12 -0.31
CA PRO A 4 -19.45 12.97 -0.24
C PRO A 4 -19.08 12.15 0.99
N ARG A 5 -19.96 12.13 1.99
CA ARG A 5 -19.97 11.14 3.07
C ARG A 5 -20.24 9.78 2.46
N GLN A 6 -19.24 8.90 2.37
CA GLN A 6 -19.48 7.49 2.02
C GLN A 6 -18.32 6.56 2.42
N TRP A 7 -17.80 6.70 3.63
CA TRP A 7 -16.79 5.77 4.15
C TRP A 7 -17.23 5.31 5.53
N LEU A 8 -17.40 4.01 5.70
CA LEU A 8 -17.40 3.40 7.04
C LEU A 8 -16.00 3.60 7.64
N PRO A 9 -15.85 3.63 8.98
CA PRO A 9 -14.55 3.87 9.60
C PRO A 9 -13.54 2.82 9.14
N ALA A 10 -12.43 3.28 8.54
CA ALA A 10 -11.26 2.44 8.33
C ALA A 10 -10.62 2.18 9.69
N VAL A 11 -10.19 0.93 9.94
CA VAL A 11 -9.43 0.57 11.13
C VAL A 11 -7.96 0.42 10.72
N PRO A 12 -7.16 1.51 10.75
CA PRO A 12 -5.73 1.39 10.50
C PRO A 12 -5.06 0.71 11.69
N THR A 13 -4.10 -0.17 11.42
CA THR A 13 -3.17 -0.66 12.44
C THR A 13 -1.76 -0.49 11.92
N GLN A 14 -0.88 0.00 12.79
CA GLN A 14 0.53 0.14 12.52
C GLN A 14 1.30 -0.69 13.54
N PHE A 15 2.19 -1.54 13.05
CA PHE A 15 3.10 -2.34 13.87
C PHE A 15 4.53 -2.03 13.47
N ALA A 16 5.40 -1.95 14.46
CA ALA A 16 6.85 -1.98 14.25
C ALA A 16 7.44 -3.05 15.18
N ASP A 17 8.51 -3.70 14.75
CA ASP A 17 9.30 -4.51 15.68
C ASP A 17 10.07 -3.61 16.66
N GLU A 18 10.50 -4.17 17.80
CA GLU A 18 11.20 -3.40 18.83
C GLU A 18 12.53 -2.80 18.33
N ALA A 19 13.13 -3.43 17.32
CA ALA A 19 14.37 -2.98 16.70
C ALA A 19 14.15 -1.89 15.63
N GLY A 20 12.90 -1.64 15.21
CA GLY A 20 12.57 -0.69 14.14
C GLY A 20 13.07 -1.11 12.76
N LEU A 21 13.28 -2.41 12.52
CA LEU A 21 13.74 -3.00 11.28
C LEU A 21 12.60 -3.44 10.36
N VAL A 22 11.37 -3.53 10.89
CA VAL A 22 10.17 -3.82 10.12
C VAL A 22 9.04 -2.93 10.59
N GLU A 23 8.37 -2.27 9.63
CA GLU A 23 7.15 -1.50 9.85
C GLU A 23 6.04 -2.06 8.96
N VAL A 24 4.86 -2.27 9.52
CA VAL A 24 3.67 -2.74 8.82
C VAL A 24 2.53 -1.78 9.08
N ASP A 25 2.03 -1.14 8.03
CA ASP A 25 0.74 -0.44 8.05
C ASP A 25 -0.29 -1.27 7.30
N GLN A 26 -1.42 -1.50 7.95
CA GLN A 26 -2.56 -2.18 7.37
C GLN A 26 -3.82 -1.34 7.55
N ALA A 27 -4.60 -1.22 6.49
CA ALA A 27 -5.92 -0.62 6.52
C ALA A 27 -6.93 -1.52 5.82
N ILE A 28 -8.03 -1.80 6.50
CA ILE A 28 -9.19 -2.46 5.92
C ILE A 28 -10.33 -1.44 5.92
N THR A 29 -10.87 -1.18 4.74
CA THR A 29 -11.93 -0.18 4.55
C THR A 29 -13.14 -0.84 3.91
N ALA A 30 -14.29 -0.75 4.57
CA ALA A 30 -15.57 -1.20 4.03
C ALA A 30 -16.27 -0.08 3.23
N PHE A 31 -16.98 -0.48 2.19
CA PHE A 31 -17.72 0.37 1.27
C PHE A 31 -19.17 -0.08 1.18
N ASP A 32 -20.05 0.78 0.68
CA ASP A 32 -21.46 0.42 0.51
C ASP A 32 -21.69 -0.63 -0.60
N SER A 33 -20.72 -0.80 -1.52
CA SER A 33 -20.83 -1.81 -2.58
C SER A 33 -19.48 -2.38 -3.02
N PRO A 34 -19.48 -3.63 -3.54
CA PRO A 34 -18.30 -4.20 -4.18
C PRO A 34 -17.77 -3.42 -5.37
N GLN A 35 -18.62 -2.64 -6.05
CA GLN A 35 -18.20 -1.80 -7.16
C GLN A 35 -17.39 -0.59 -6.66
N ALA A 36 -17.78 0.00 -5.53
CA ALA A 36 -17.05 1.13 -4.93
C ALA A 36 -15.67 0.70 -4.40
N ALA A 37 -15.58 -0.47 -3.76
CA ALA A 37 -14.30 -1.04 -3.33
C ALA A 37 -13.34 -1.26 -4.52
N ARG A 38 -13.82 -1.91 -5.58
CA ARG A 38 -13.06 -2.11 -6.83
C ARG A 38 -12.64 -0.79 -7.47
N ALA A 39 -13.52 0.21 -7.48
CA ALA A 39 -13.20 1.52 -8.02
C ALA A 39 -12.06 2.22 -7.27
N LEU A 40 -11.98 2.09 -5.93
CA LEU A 40 -10.83 2.61 -5.17
C LEU A 40 -9.54 1.89 -5.61
N VAL A 41 -9.54 0.56 -5.66
CA VAL A 41 -8.37 -0.23 -6.06
C VAL A 41 -7.88 0.18 -7.45
N THR A 42 -8.78 0.21 -8.44
CA THR A 42 -8.44 0.63 -9.81
C THR A 42 -7.81 2.03 -9.82
N ARG A 43 -8.41 3.00 -9.12
CA ARG A 43 -7.88 4.36 -9.06
C ARG A 43 -6.51 4.43 -8.41
N THR A 44 -6.28 3.67 -7.34
CA THR A 44 -4.99 3.61 -6.65
C THR A 44 -3.91 3.03 -7.56
N VAL A 45 -4.20 1.93 -8.25
CA VAL A 45 -3.24 1.29 -9.15
C VAL A 45 -2.97 2.17 -10.37
N ASP A 46 -3.94 2.91 -10.89
CA ASP A 46 -3.71 3.89 -11.96
C ASP A 46 -2.76 5.02 -11.53
N ILE A 47 -2.85 5.45 -10.26
CA ILE A 47 -1.86 6.39 -9.69
C ILE A 47 -0.49 5.73 -9.63
N TRP A 48 -0.39 4.48 -9.15
CA TRP A 48 0.88 3.75 -9.11
C TRP A 48 1.50 3.61 -10.49
N ARG A 49 0.72 3.27 -11.53
CA ARG A 49 1.19 3.16 -12.91
C ARG A 49 1.77 4.47 -13.44
N ARG A 50 1.13 5.62 -13.13
CA ARG A 50 1.65 6.95 -13.52
C ARG A 50 2.97 7.30 -12.83
N CYS A 51 3.21 6.78 -11.63
CA CYS A 51 4.45 7.01 -10.89
C CYS A 51 5.53 5.92 -11.13
N GLY A 52 5.15 4.78 -11.70
CA GLY A 52 6.00 3.60 -11.88
C GLY A 52 7.16 3.85 -12.83
N ALA A 53 8.29 3.16 -12.60
CA ALA A 53 9.58 3.36 -13.27
C ALA A 53 10.16 4.79 -13.12
N GLY A 54 9.52 5.65 -12.32
CA GLY A 54 9.98 6.99 -12.03
C GLY A 54 10.76 7.10 -10.73
N THR A 55 11.28 8.30 -10.49
CA THR A 55 11.84 8.72 -9.21
C THR A 55 10.95 9.79 -8.61
N LEU A 56 10.48 9.56 -7.39
CA LEU A 56 9.73 10.56 -6.62
C LEU A 56 10.64 11.19 -5.57
N THR A 57 10.49 12.49 -5.35
CA THR A 57 11.10 13.18 -4.21
C THR A 57 10.04 13.38 -3.14
N LEU A 58 10.20 12.69 -2.02
CA LEU A 58 9.35 12.86 -0.85
C LEU A 58 9.93 13.97 0.02
N SER A 59 9.07 14.89 0.45
CA SER A 59 9.43 16.00 1.31
C SER A 59 8.82 15.82 2.69
N TYR A 60 9.66 15.88 3.72
CA TYR A 60 9.28 15.80 5.12
C TYR A 60 9.71 17.07 5.87
N ASP A 61 9.16 17.26 7.06
CA ASP A 61 9.49 18.38 7.96
C ASP A 61 9.36 19.75 7.28
N GLY A 62 8.33 19.92 6.45
CA GLY A 62 8.06 21.15 5.73
C GLY A 62 9.11 21.52 4.67
N GLY A 63 9.83 20.55 4.10
CA GLY A 63 10.84 20.80 3.06
C GLY A 63 12.28 20.51 3.48
N ARG A 64 12.54 20.40 4.78
CA ARG A 64 13.91 20.26 5.31
C ARG A 64 14.54 18.90 4.98
N THR A 65 13.72 17.87 4.89
CA THR A 65 14.18 16.51 4.63
C THR A 65 13.61 16.08 3.27
N LEU A 66 14.49 15.88 2.29
CA LEU A 66 14.12 15.37 0.97
C LEU A 66 14.66 13.95 0.80
N LYS A 67 13.80 13.02 0.40
CA LYS A 67 14.19 11.63 0.11
C LYS A 67 13.77 11.26 -1.31
N SER A 68 14.74 10.86 -2.11
CA SER A 68 14.50 10.29 -3.43
C SER A 68 14.09 8.82 -3.30
N ARG A 69 13.03 8.42 -4.01
CA ARG A 69 12.48 7.07 -4.03
C ARG A 69 12.30 6.58 -5.45
N LEU A 70 12.85 5.42 -5.77
CA LEU A 70 12.62 4.71 -7.02
C LEU A 70 11.32 3.92 -6.90
N MET A 71 10.42 4.12 -7.87
CA MET A 71 9.12 3.47 -7.90
C MET A 71 9.15 2.27 -8.84
N ALA A 72 8.78 1.09 -8.36
CA ALA A 72 8.57 -0.06 -9.23
C ALA A 72 7.30 0.11 -10.07
N VAL A 73 7.31 -0.43 -11.29
CA VAL A 73 6.08 -0.58 -12.07
C VAL A 73 5.17 -1.56 -11.34
N PRO A 74 3.88 -1.23 -11.09
CA PRO A 74 2.99 -2.15 -10.41
C PRO A 74 2.74 -3.41 -11.24
N SER A 75 2.57 -4.54 -10.56
CA SER A 75 2.23 -5.83 -11.15
C SER A 75 1.09 -6.49 -10.37
N VAL A 76 0.53 -7.57 -10.92
CA VAL A 76 -0.50 -8.36 -10.25
C VAL A 76 0.05 -9.75 -9.98
N VAL A 77 -0.04 -10.19 -8.73
CA VAL A 77 0.36 -11.54 -8.31
C VAL A 77 -0.79 -12.16 -7.52
N ASP A 78 -1.31 -13.30 -7.98
CA ASP A 78 -2.43 -14.00 -7.37
C ASP A 78 -3.67 -13.11 -7.13
N GLY A 79 -3.97 -12.22 -8.09
CA GLY A 79 -5.09 -11.30 -8.02
C GLY A 79 -4.89 -10.09 -7.09
N ILE A 80 -3.68 -9.90 -6.55
CA ILE A 80 -3.32 -8.78 -5.67
C ILE A 80 -2.42 -7.83 -6.45
N ASP A 81 -2.79 -6.55 -6.52
CA ASP A 81 -1.97 -5.51 -7.11
C ASP A 81 -0.84 -5.16 -6.13
N ILE A 82 0.40 -5.21 -6.62
CA ILE A 82 1.60 -4.93 -5.83
C ILE A 82 2.46 -3.87 -6.49
N THR A 83 3.19 -3.12 -5.68
CA THR A 83 4.30 -2.26 -6.10
C THR A 83 5.29 -2.13 -4.95
N ARG A 84 6.40 -1.42 -5.19
CA ARG A 84 7.32 -1.04 -4.13
C ARG A 84 7.97 0.29 -4.44
N ASP A 85 8.46 0.93 -3.39
CA ASP A 85 9.37 2.05 -3.49
C ASP A 85 10.65 1.80 -2.68
N ALA A 86 11.79 2.18 -3.23
CA ALA A 86 13.12 1.93 -2.67
C ALA A 86 13.95 3.23 -2.62
N PRO A 87 14.99 3.33 -1.78
CA PRO A 87 15.89 4.48 -1.79
C PRO A 87 16.48 4.71 -3.19
N GLY A 88 16.50 5.96 -3.66
CA GLY A 88 17.11 6.29 -4.95
C GLY A 88 18.64 6.17 -5.00
N SER A 89 19.28 6.06 -3.85
CA SER A 89 20.71 5.83 -3.68
C SER A 89 20.98 5.28 -2.29
N GLY A 90 22.05 4.49 -2.14
CA GLY A 90 22.47 3.95 -0.86
C GLY A 90 21.60 2.81 -0.34
N THR A 91 21.79 2.45 0.93
CA THR A 91 21.00 1.44 1.63
C THR A 91 19.89 2.09 2.45
N GLY A 92 18.76 1.39 2.61
CA GLY A 92 17.65 1.88 3.43
C GLY A 92 16.41 1.02 3.27
N PHE A 93 15.33 1.45 3.92
CA PHE A 93 14.06 0.74 3.89
C PHE A 93 13.45 0.73 2.49
N ILE A 94 13.07 -0.44 2.03
CA ILE A 94 12.23 -0.70 0.87
C ILE A 94 10.82 -0.90 1.38
N THR A 95 9.87 -0.25 0.73
CA THR A 95 8.47 -0.31 1.11
C THR A 95 7.70 -1.04 0.03
N HIS A 96 7.24 -2.25 0.36
CA HIS A 96 6.36 -3.04 -0.48
C HIS A 96 4.91 -2.68 -0.18
N ARG A 97 4.11 -2.54 -1.23
CA ARG A 97 2.69 -2.21 -1.15
C ARG A 97 1.87 -3.31 -1.81
N ALA A 98 0.73 -3.61 -1.20
CA ALA A 98 -0.26 -4.50 -1.78
C ALA A 98 -1.65 -3.91 -1.57
N ILE A 99 -2.49 -3.98 -2.61
CA ILE A 99 -3.88 -3.57 -2.52
C ILE A 99 -4.78 -4.58 -3.23
N VAL A 100 -5.91 -4.91 -2.61
CA VAL A 100 -6.89 -5.84 -3.18
C VAL A 100 -8.29 -5.49 -2.69
N ALA A 101 -9.29 -5.70 -3.54
CA ALA A 101 -10.71 -5.63 -3.17
C ALA A 101 -11.25 -7.04 -2.93
N VAL A 102 -11.95 -7.23 -1.82
CA VAL A 102 -12.65 -8.47 -1.46
C VAL A 102 -14.06 -8.08 -1.04
N ASP A 103 -15.08 -8.58 -1.75
CA ASP A 103 -16.46 -8.11 -1.64
C ASP A 103 -16.56 -6.58 -1.68
N ASN A 104 -17.15 -5.95 -0.66
CA ASN A 104 -17.26 -4.51 -0.48
C ASN A 104 -16.13 -3.92 0.37
N MET A 105 -15.01 -4.64 0.54
CA MET A 105 -13.87 -4.19 1.33
C MET A 105 -12.63 -4.00 0.46
N VAL A 106 -11.75 -3.09 0.90
CA VAL A 106 -10.39 -2.94 0.38
C VAL A 106 -9.41 -3.23 1.49
N VAL A 107 -8.42 -4.08 1.17
CA VAL A 107 -7.23 -4.33 1.98
C VAL A 107 -6.09 -3.54 1.34
N ASP A 108 -5.53 -2.58 2.07
CA ASP A 108 -4.37 -1.77 1.66
C ASP A 108 -3.25 -1.98 2.67
N LEU A 109 -2.09 -2.43 2.18
CA LEU A 109 -0.93 -2.78 3.00
C LEU A 109 0.31 -2.04 2.55
N ARG A 110 1.11 -1.66 3.55
CA ARG A 110 2.47 -1.16 3.39
C ARG A 110 3.37 -1.91 4.36
N VAL A 111 4.39 -2.58 3.85
CA VAL A 111 5.41 -3.25 4.67
C VAL A 111 6.76 -2.67 4.28
N SER A 112 7.44 -2.07 5.25
CA SER A 112 8.77 -1.50 5.09
C SER A 112 9.80 -2.31 5.86
N ASP A 113 10.77 -2.85 5.16
CA ASP A 113 11.95 -3.51 5.73
C ASP A 113 13.15 -3.28 4.81
N THR A 114 14.28 -3.97 5.00
CA THR A 114 15.46 -3.83 4.11
C THR A 114 15.48 -4.86 2.97
N SER A 115 14.40 -5.60 2.76
CA SER A 115 14.31 -6.69 1.79
C SER A 115 13.77 -6.21 0.45
N GLU A 116 14.40 -6.66 -0.63
CA GLU A 116 13.86 -6.55 -1.98
C GLU A 116 12.74 -7.58 -2.25
N ASP A 117 12.63 -8.61 -1.39
CA ASP A 117 11.58 -9.62 -1.48
C ASP A 117 10.27 -9.14 -0.83
N GLY A 118 9.23 -9.01 -1.66
CA GLY A 118 7.87 -8.63 -1.25
C GLY A 118 6.98 -9.79 -0.83
N SER A 119 7.51 -11.01 -0.69
CA SER A 119 6.75 -12.23 -0.36
C SER A 119 5.95 -12.10 0.94
N LYS A 120 6.51 -11.46 1.98
CA LYS A 120 5.83 -11.20 3.25
C LYS A 120 4.58 -10.33 3.06
N THR A 121 4.70 -9.27 2.27
CA THR A 121 3.59 -8.35 1.94
C THR A 121 2.49 -9.07 1.19
N LEU A 122 2.87 -9.88 0.20
CA LEU A 122 1.92 -10.71 -0.54
C LEU A 122 1.21 -11.73 0.37
N GLN A 123 1.97 -12.42 1.24
CA GLN A 123 1.43 -13.40 2.17
C GLN A 123 0.45 -12.76 3.17
N LEU A 124 0.79 -11.58 3.70
CA LEU A 124 -0.08 -10.83 4.60
C LEU A 124 -1.37 -10.38 3.87
N ALA A 125 -1.25 -9.84 2.65
CA ALA A 125 -2.39 -9.45 1.83
C ALA A 125 -3.34 -10.64 1.60
N LYS A 126 -2.81 -11.80 1.20
CA LYS A 126 -3.59 -13.04 1.04
C LYS A 126 -4.27 -13.47 2.34
N THR A 127 -3.55 -13.41 3.46
CA THR A 127 -4.08 -13.82 4.77
C THR A 127 -5.26 -12.95 5.18
N ILE A 128 -5.16 -11.64 5.01
CA ILE A 128 -6.23 -10.70 5.34
C ILE A 128 -7.39 -10.85 4.35
N ALA A 129 -7.10 -10.88 3.05
CA ALA A 129 -8.11 -11.06 2.01
C ALA A 129 -8.94 -12.33 2.24
N ASN A 130 -8.29 -13.47 2.49
CA ASN A 130 -8.97 -14.75 2.74
C ASN A 130 -9.82 -14.74 4.01
N ARG A 131 -9.41 -14.03 5.06
CA ARG A 131 -10.22 -13.86 6.28
C ARG A 131 -11.47 -13.02 6.06
N ASN A 132 -11.46 -12.15 5.06
CA ASN A 132 -12.52 -11.20 4.74
C ASN A 132 -13.35 -11.63 3.52
N ALA A 133 -13.06 -12.79 2.93
CA ALA A 133 -13.82 -13.40 1.83
C ALA A 133 -14.86 -14.44 2.33
N LEU A 134 -15.09 -14.48 3.66
CA LEU A 134 -15.98 -15.44 4.34
C LEU A 134 -17.33 -14.78 4.67
#